data_AF-A0A4V5P783-F1
#
_entry.id   AF-A0A4V5P783-F1
#
_cell.length_a   1.000
_cell.length_b   1.000
_cell.length_c   1.000
_cell.angle_alpha   90.00
_cell.angle_beta   90.00
_cell.angle_gamma   90.00
#
_symmetry.space_group_name_H-M   'P 1'
#
loop_
_entity.id
_entity.type
_entity.pdbx_description
1 polymer ?
#
loop_
_entity_poly.entity_id
_entity_poly.type
_entity_poly.pdbx_seq_one_letter_code
_entity_poly.pdbx_strand_id
1 'polypeptide(L)' 'MSIRTKLQSEEHVFEALCRAKFKFPGCQKIHISKKWGFTKFNAGEFENMAADKRLLPDGCGVKYIPNRGPLDTWRALHS' A
#
# COMPACT_ATOMS: atom_id res chain seq x y z
N MET A 1 9.50 -6.06 11.00
CA MET A 1 9.16 -6.81 9.78
C MET A 1 7.80 -6.33 9.27
N SER A 2 7.59 -6.30 7.95
CA SER A 2 6.31 -5.91 7.32
C SER A 2 5.95 -6.91 6.21
N ILE A 3 4.65 -7.19 6.05
CA ILE A 3 4.14 -8.18 5.09
C ILE A 3 2.90 -7.56 4.40
N ARG A 4 2.80 -7.70 3.07
CA ARG A 4 1.63 -7.31 2.27
C ARG A 4 0.94 -8.58 1.78
N THR A 5 -0.33 -8.77 2.12
CA THR A 5 -1.11 -9.94 1.68
C THR A 5 -2.53 -9.56 1.27
N LYS A 6 -3.32 -10.53 0.82
CA LYS A 6 -4.76 -10.37 0.59
C LYS A 6 -5.50 -10.45 1.93
N LEU A 7 -6.69 -9.85 2.00
CA LEU A 7 -7.53 -9.87 3.21
C LEU A 7 -7.81 -11.29 3.72
N GLN A 8 -7.95 -12.27 2.83
CA GLN A 8 -8.22 -13.67 3.19
C GLN A 8 -7.11 -14.32 4.03
N SER A 9 -5.86 -13.85 3.93
CA SER A 9 -4.71 -14.46 4.60
C SER A 9 -4.28 -13.70 5.87
N GLU A 10 -5.06 -12.73 6.33
CA GLU A 10 -4.71 -11.85 7.44
C GLU A 10 -4.40 -12.63 8.74
N GLU A 11 -5.27 -13.55 9.12
CA GLU A 11 -5.13 -14.35 10.35
C GLU A 11 -3.85 -15.20 10.33
N HIS A 12 -3.55 -15.82 9.19
CA HIS A 12 -2.34 -16.62 9.01
C HIS A 12 -1.06 -15.79 9.14
N VAL A 13 -1.08 -14.55 8.64
CA VAL A 13 0.06 -13.62 8.73
C VAL A 13 0.25 -13.13 10.16
N PHE A 14 -0.84 -12.86 10.88
CA PHE A 14 -0.77 -12.46 12.28
C PHE A 14 -0.11 -13.56 13.14
N GLU A 15 -0.50 -14.81 12.97
CA GLU A 15 0.10 -15.95 13.66
C GLU A 15 1.58 -16.16 13.28
N ALA A 16 1.93 -16.00 12.00
CA ALA A 16 3.32 -16.07 11.56
C ALA A 16 4.20 -15.00 12.23
N LEU A 17 3.69 -13.76 12.36
CA LEU A 17 4.39 -12.68 13.06
C LEU A 17 4.46 -12.93 14.57
N CYS A 18 3.43 -13.52 15.18
CA CYS A 18 3.44 -13.96 16.58
C CYS A 18 4.53 -15.01 16.84
N ARG A 19 4.73 -15.96 15.91
CA ARG A 19 5.82 -16.94 16.00
C ARG A 19 7.18 -16.30 15.79
N ALA A 20 7.28 -15.39 14.84
CA ALA A 20 8.54 -14.75 14.48
C ALA A 20 9.07 -13.83 15.61
N LYS A 21 8.18 -13.13 16.35
CA LYS A 21 8.63 -12.26 17.46
C LYS A 21 9.35 -13.00 18.59
N PHE A 22 9.07 -14.29 18.81
CA PHE A 22 9.79 -15.10 19.82
C PHE A 22 11.28 -15.29 19.51
N LYS A 23 11.72 -15.01 18.29
CA LYS A 23 13.12 -15.09 17.89
C LYS A 23 13.89 -13.79 18.14
N PHE A 24 13.20 -12.70 18.50
CA PHE A 24 13.83 -11.40 18.76
C PHE A 24 13.73 -11.06 20.24
N PRO A 25 14.77 -10.45 20.84
CA PRO A 25 14.71 -10.01 22.22
C PRO A 25 13.68 -8.89 22.41
N GLY A 26 13.06 -8.86 23.60
CA GLY A 26 12.10 -7.83 24.00
C GLY A 26 10.67 -8.03 23.47
N CYS A 27 9.80 -7.08 23.79
CA CYS A 27 8.39 -7.11 23.43
C CYS A 27 8.13 -6.44 22.08
N GLN A 28 7.91 -7.24 21.03
CA GLN A 28 7.51 -6.75 19.72
C GLN A 28 5.98 -6.63 19.61
N LYS A 29 5.50 -5.50 19.07
CA LYS A 29 4.08 -5.21 18.88
C LYS A 29 3.70 -5.37 17.41
N ILE A 30 2.66 -6.15 17.14
CA ILE A 30 2.14 -6.39 15.78
C ILE A 30 0.99 -5.41 15.55
N HIS A 31 1.02 -4.70 14.42
CA HIS A 31 0.01 -3.71 14.05
C HIS A 31 -0.45 -3.91 12.62
N ILE A 32 -1.75 -3.81 12.40
CA ILE A 32 -2.36 -3.75 11.07
C ILE A 32 -2.30 -2.30 10.60
N SER A 33 -1.68 -2.08 9.44
CA SER A 33 -1.60 -0.76 8.83
C SER A 33 -2.92 -0.39 8.17
N LYS A 34 -3.31 0.89 8.27
CA LYS A 34 -4.44 1.46 7.49
C LYS A 34 -4.07 1.76 6.04
N LYS A 35 -2.78 1.70 5.71
CA LYS A 35 -2.26 2.02 4.38
C LYS A 35 -2.51 0.87 3.40
N TRP A 36 -2.60 1.22 2.12
CA TRP A 36 -2.68 0.23 1.05
C TRP A 36 -1.30 -0.43 0.85
N GLY A 37 -1.08 -1.54 1.54
CA GLY A 37 0.18 -2.28 1.49
C GLY A 37 1.39 -1.42 1.87
N PHE A 38 2.38 -1.37 0.99
CA PHE A 38 3.63 -0.60 1.19
C PHE A 38 3.59 0.80 0.56
N THR A 39 2.40 1.33 0.29
CA THR A 39 2.24 2.71 -0.19
C THR A 39 2.04 3.67 0.97
N LYS A 40 2.11 4.98 0.69
CA LYS A 40 1.84 6.03 1.68
C LYS A 40 0.35 6.33 1.88
N PHE A 41 -0.52 5.84 1.01
CA PHE A 41 -1.94 6.16 0.95
C PHE A 41 -2.76 5.20 1.79
N ASN A 42 -3.88 5.67 2.34
CA ASN A 42 -4.83 4.85 3.08
C ASN A 42 -5.59 3.91 2.13
N ALA A 43 -6.00 2.74 2.63
CA ALA A 43 -6.74 1.77 1.82
C ALA A 43 -8.05 2.34 1.26
N GLY A 44 -8.80 3.11 2.05
CA GLY A 44 -10.06 3.71 1.62
C GLY A 44 -9.93 4.86 0.60
N GLU A 45 -8.75 5.47 0.47
CA GLU A 45 -8.49 6.54 -0.50
C GLU A 45 -7.82 6.02 -1.76
N PHE A 46 -7.09 4.90 -1.66
CA PHE A 46 -6.26 4.37 -2.73
C PHE A 46 -7.06 4.02 -3.99
N GLU A 47 -8.21 3.35 -3.83
CA GLU A 47 -9.07 2.97 -4.95
C GLU A 47 -9.62 4.19 -5.69
N ASN A 48 -10.06 5.22 -4.94
CA ASN A 48 -10.52 6.48 -5.53
C ASN A 48 -9.39 7.20 -6.28
N MET A 49 -8.19 7.29 -5.68
CA MET A 49 -7.04 7.92 -6.35
C MET A 49 -6.55 7.15 -7.58
N ALA A 50 -6.72 5.83 -7.60
CA ALA A 50 -6.43 5.00 -8.76
C ALA A 50 -7.48 5.18 -9.87
N ALA A 51 -8.77 5.24 -9.51
CA ALA A 51 -9.87 5.53 -10.43
C ALA A 51 -9.73 6.93 -11.06
N ASP A 52 -9.32 7.93 -10.27
CA ASP A 52 -9.02 9.29 -10.71
C ASP A 52 -7.74 9.39 -11.56
N LYS A 53 -7.07 8.26 -11.87
CA LYS A 53 -5.78 8.19 -12.57
C LYS A 53 -4.67 9.07 -11.93
N ARG A 54 -4.77 9.35 -10.63
CA ARG A 54 -3.73 10.05 -9.84
C ARG A 54 -2.64 9.09 -9.36
N LEU A 55 -2.91 7.79 -9.34
CA LEU A 55 -1.95 6.74 -9.06
C LEU A 55 -1.79 5.85 -10.28
N LEU A 56 -0.57 5.74 -10.78
CA LEU A 56 -0.23 4.77 -11.83
C LEU A 56 0.48 3.57 -11.23
N PRO A 57 0.22 2.36 -11.74
CA PRO A 57 0.99 1.19 -11.38
C PRO A 57 2.45 1.36 -11.82
N ASP A 58 3.39 1.11 -10.90
CA ASP A 58 4.84 1.12 -11.16
C ASP A 58 5.44 -0.19 -10.61
N GLY A 59 5.03 -1.29 -11.25
CA GLY A 59 5.33 -2.65 -10.80
C GLY A 59 4.72 -2.96 -9.43
N CYS A 60 5.58 -3.13 -8.41
CA CYS A 60 5.14 -3.42 -7.04
C CYS A 60 4.59 -2.18 -6.31
N GLY A 61 5.03 -0.99 -6.74
CA GLY A 61 4.69 0.31 -6.17
C GLY A 61 3.69 1.09 -7.00
N VAL A 62 3.51 2.35 -6.64
CA VAL A 62 2.69 3.31 -7.39
C VAL A 62 3.42 4.62 -7.59
N LYS A 63 3.24 5.20 -8.77
CA LYS A 63 3.69 6.55 -9.08
C LYS A 63 2.54 7.53 -8.89
N TYR A 64 2.76 8.55 -8.06
CA TYR A 64 1.80 9.62 -7.86
C TYR A 64 1.91 10.66 -8.97
N ILE A 65 0.79 10.99 -9.60
CA ILE A 65 0.67 12.07 -10.57
C ILE A 65 0.07 13.30 -9.86
N PRO A 66 0.84 14.39 -9.70
CA PRO A 66 0.29 15.63 -9.19
C PRO A 66 -0.55 16.34 -10.26
N ASN A 67 -1.44 17.24 -9.84
CA ASN A 67 -2.16 18.14 -10.75
C ASN A 67 -1.27 19.29 -11.28
N ARG A 68 0.01 19.00 -11.53
CA ARG A 68 1.02 19.98 -11.98
C ARG A 68 1.85 19.35 -13.10
N GLY A 69 2.16 20.14 -14.12
CA GLY A 69 2.93 19.72 -15.28
C GLY A 69 2.28 20.17 -16.60
N PRO A 70 2.90 19.83 -17.75
CA PRO A 70 2.36 20.18 -19.06
C PRO A 70 0.98 19.56 -19.29
N LEU A 71 0.02 20.34 -19.80
CA LEU A 71 -1.36 19.88 -20.03
C LEU A 71 -1.44 18.68 -20.97
N ASP A 72 -0.54 18.58 -21.94
CA ASP A 72 -0.51 17.46 -22.89
C ASP A 72 -0.25 16.12 -22.18
N THR A 73 0.63 16.10 -21.19
CA THR A 73 0.88 14.91 -20.38
C THR A 73 -0.33 14.51 -19.56
N TRP A 74 -1.06 15.48 -19.01
CA TRP A 74 -2.30 15.23 -18.29
C TRP A 74 -3.40 14.70 -19.21
N ARG A 75 -3.58 15.29 -20.40
CA ARG A 75 -4.54 14.85 -21.41
C ARG A 75 -4.27 13.43 -21.89
N ALA A 76 -3.01 13.08 -22.16
CA ALA A 76 -2.64 11.73 -22.60
C ALA A 76 -2.94 10.65 -21.54
N LEU A 77 -2.94 11.01 -20.26
CA LEU A 77 -3.31 10.11 -19.17
C LEU A 77 -4.83 9.98 -19.03
N HIS A 78 -5.57 11.05 -19.29
CA HIS A 78 -7.02 11.15 -19.01
C HIS A 78 -7.92 10.90 -20.23
N SER A 79 -7.35 10.81 -21.45
CA SER A 79 -8.02 10.17 -22.59
C SER A 79 -8.37 8.73 -22.29
#